data_AF-J4UA89-F1
#
_entry.id   AF-J4UA89-F1
#
_cell.length_a   1.000
_cell.length_b   1.000
_cell.length_c   1.000
_cell.angle_alpha   90.00
_cell.angle_beta   90.00
_cell.angle_gamma   90.00
#
_symmetry.space_group_name_H-M   'P 1'
#
loop_
_entity.id
_entity.type
_entity.pdbx_description
1 polymer ?
#
loop_
_entity_poly.entity_id
_entity_poly.type
_entity_poly.pdbx_seq_one_letter_code
_entity_poly.pdbx_strand_id
1 'polypeptide(L)'
;MRTNDFYNIIELIKSDILNNEKEYLRLLKVIGNNQRYDFLSQLSIYDKNPSATACASFDVWRERFNRTVMRGQRGIPIINSTSTF
;
A
#
# COMPACT_ATOMS: atom_id res chain seq x y z
N MET A 1 -5.50 -13.88 1.86
CA MET A 1 -6.60 -13.01 2.31
C MET A 1 -7.71 -13.13 1.29
N ARG A 2 -8.97 -13.32 1.70
CA ARG A 2 -10.07 -13.31 0.72
C ARG A 2 -10.35 -11.88 0.29
N THR A 3 -10.85 -11.69 -0.92
CA THR A 3 -11.16 -10.37 -1.48
C THR A 3 -12.13 -9.59 -0.58
N ASN A 4 -13.15 -10.24 -0.02
CA ASN A 4 -14.09 -9.60 0.90
C ASN A 4 -13.41 -9.13 2.20
N ASP A 5 -12.48 -9.93 2.75
CA ASP A 5 -11.73 -9.55 3.94
C ASP A 5 -10.91 -8.27 3.67
N PHE A 6 -10.30 -8.18 2.48
CA PHE A 6 -9.56 -6.99 2.06
C PHE A 6 -10.47 -5.76 2.02
N TYR A 7 -11.60 -5.82 1.33
CA TYR A 7 -12.51 -4.68 1.24
C TYR A 7 -13.05 -4.24 2.60
N ASN A 8 -13.39 -5.19 3.48
CA ASN A 8 -13.84 -4.89 4.83
C ASN A 8 -12.76 -4.15 5.63
N ILE A 9 -11.51 -4.60 5.57
CA ILE A 9 -10.38 -3.96 6.25
C ILE A 9 -10.18 -2.54 5.69
N ILE A 10 -10.16 -2.38 4.37
CA ILE A 10 -9.92 -1.09 3.74
C ILE A 10 -11.03 -0.08 4.09
N GLU A 11 -12.30 -0.49 4.09
CA GLU A 11 -13.40 0.42 4.45
C GLU A 11 -13.34 0.86 5.92
N LEU A 12 -12.98 -0.05 6.84
CA LEU A 12 -12.76 0.31 8.25
C LEU A 12 -11.64 1.35 8.40
N ILE A 13 -10.52 1.13 7.72
CA ILE A 13 -9.37 2.03 7.73
C ILE A 13 -9.71 3.38 7.12
N LYS A 14 -10.41 3.39 5.99
CA LYS A 14 -10.85 4.62 5.33
C LYS A 14 -11.72 5.44 6.27
N SER A 15 -12.65 4.81 6.97
CA SER A 15 -13.50 5.48 7.96
C SER A 15 -12.68 6.10 9.09
N ASP A 16 -11.73 5.36 9.67
CA ASP A 16 -10.88 5.86 10.75
C ASP A 16 -10.04 7.08 10.31
N ILE A 17 -9.40 6.98 9.14
CA ILE A 17 -8.60 8.06 8.57
C ILE A 17 -9.44 9.33 8.35
N LEU A 18 -10.64 9.18 7.80
CA LEU A 18 -11.49 10.34 7.47
C LEU A 18 -12.07 11.02 8.72
N ASN A 19 -12.13 10.33 9.85
CA ASN A 19 -12.64 10.87 11.11
C ASN A 19 -11.53 11.40 12.04
N ASN A 20 -10.25 11.26 11.67
CA ASN A 20 -9.12 11.66 12.50
C ASN A 20 -8.11 12.48 11.69
N GLU A 21 -7.99 13.78 12.01
CA GLU A 21 -7.08 14.70 11.32
C GLU A 21 -5.62 14.20 11.30
N LYS A 22 -5.13 13.59 12.38
CA LYS A 22 -3.75 13.11 12.46
C LYS A 22 -3.51 11.95 11.51
N GLU A 23 -4.47 11.02 11.44
CA GLU A 23 -4.41 9.88 10.53
C GLU A 23 -4.59 10.34 9.08
N TYR A 24 -5.44 11.34 8.83
CA TYR A 24 -5.57 11.98 7.53
C TYR A 24 -4.24 12.59 7.05
N LEU A 25 -3.58 13.39 7.88
CA LEU A 25 -2.26 13.97 7.57
C LEU A 25 -1.20 12.88 7.36
N ARG A 26 -1.28 11.77 8.09
CA ARG A 26 -0.41 10.61 7.89
C ARG A 26 -0.66 9.95 6.54
N LEU A 27 -1.91 9.81 6.12
CA LEU A 27 -2.27 9.29 4.80
C LEU A 27 -1.73 10.18 3.69
N LEU A 28 -1.82 11.50 3.81
CA LEU A 28 -1.29 12.42 2.81
C LEU A 28 0.23 12.23 2.59
N LYS A 29 1.00 11.91 3.64
CA LYS A 29 2.42 11.58 3.51
C LYS A 29 2.64 10.28 2.73
N VAL A 30 1.83 9.24 3.00
CA VAL A 30 1.87 7.96 2.26
C VAL A 30 1.55 8.17 0.79
N ILE A 31 0.50 8.95 0.49
CA ILE A 31 0.11 9.30 -0.87
C ILE A 31 1.23 10.05 -1.59
N GLY A 32 1.87 11.03 -0.93
CA GLY A 32 3.01 11.76 -1.50
C GLY A 32 4.18 10.85 -1.90
N ASN A 33 4.52 9.89 -1.05
CA ASN A 33 5.61 8.93 -1.33
C ASN A 33 5.23 7.87 -2.39
N ASN A 34 3.94 7.56 -2.53
CA ASN A 34 3.43 6.47 -3.36
C ASN A 34 2.45 6.96 -4.43
N GLN A 35 2.70 8.15 -4.98
CA GLN A 35 1.79 8.86 -5.89
C GLN A 35 1.39 8.09 -7.16
N ARG A 36 2.19 7.09 -7.56
CA ARG A 36 1.97 6.29 -8.77
C ARG A 36 0.98 5.13 -8.56
N TYR A 37 0.62 4.85 -7.32
CA TYR A 37 -0.35 3.84 -6.97
C TYR A 37 -1.75 4.43 -6.94
N ASP A 38 -2.76 3.63 -7.28
CA ASP A 38 -4.16 4.01 -7.10
C ASP A 38 -4.50 4.16 -5.61
N PHE A 39 -5.64 4.80 -5.33
CA PHE A 39 -6.03 5.10 -3.96
C PHE A 39 -6.24 3.85 -3.09
N LEU A 40 -6.74 2.75 -3.66
CA LEU A 40 -6.97 1.51 -2.92
C LEU A 40 -5.64 0.87 -2.51
N SER A 41 -4.66 0.88 -3.42
CA SER A 41 -3.29 0.47 -3.15
C SER A 41 -2.62 1.38 -2.12
N GLN A 42 -2.81 2.70 -2.20
CA GLN A 42 -2.29 3.66 -1.22
C GLN A 42 -2.87 3.43 0.19
N LEU A 43 -4.17 3.12 0.31
CA LEU A 43 -4.78 2.74 1.59
C LEU A 43 -4.20 1.42 2.12
N SER A 44 -3.89 0.46 1.26
CA SER A 44 -3.23 -0.77 1.72
C SER A 44 -1.78 -0.54 2.17
N ILE A 45 -1.04 0.36 1.50
CA ILE A 45 0.29 0.77 1.93
C ILE A 45 0.19 1.49 3.28
N TYR A 46 -0.79 2.38 3.45
CA TYR A 46 -1.04 3.05 4.73
C TYR A 46 -1.28 2.05 5.87
N ASP A 47 -2.12 1.04 5.65
CA ASP A 47 -2.43 -0.01 6.62
C ASP A 47 -1.18 -0.82 7.02
N LYS A 48 -0.42 -1.29 6.02
CA LYS A 48 0.66 -2.26 6.25
C LYS A 48 2.00 -1.63 6.59
N ASN A 49 2.33 -0.52 5.94
CA ASN A 49 3.60 0.17 6.14
C ASN A 49 3.48 1.66 5.77
N PRO A 50 2.93 2.50 6.66
CA PRO A 50 2.77 3.93 6.41
C PRO A 50 4.11 4.69 6.36
N SER A 51 5.22 4.03 6.70
CA SER A 51 6.58 4.57 6.57
C SER A 51 7.27 4.13 5.28
N ALA A 52 6.58 3.41 4.39
CA ALA A 52 7.11 3.02 3.10
C ALA A 52 7.42 4.26 2.24
N THR A 53 8.69 4.40 1.84
CA THR A 53 9.16 5.47 0.96
C THR A 53 9.13 5.08 -0.51
N ALA A 54 9.16 3.79 -0.80
CA ALA A 54 9.01 3.23 -2.14
C ALA A 54 8.39 1.83 -2.04
N CYS A 55 7.43 1.56 -2.91
CA CYS A 55 6.87 0.24 -3.12
C CYS A 55 7.15 -0.22 -4.54
N ALA A 56 7.38 -1.52 -4.72
CA ALA A 56 7.56 -2.18 -6.01
C ALA A 56 7.25 -3.67 -5.86
N SER A 57 6.97 -4.34 -6.97
CA SER A 57 6.85 -5.80 -7.00
C SER A 57 8.20 -6.47 -6.67
N PHE A 58 8.15 -7.75 -6.30
CA PHE A 58 9.33 -8.52 -5.94
C PHE A 58 10.38 -8.52 -7.07
N ASP A 59 9.95 -8.73 -8.31
CA ASP A 59 10.84 -8.82 -9.47
C ASP A 59 11.44 -7.46 -9.85
N VAL A 60 10.66 -6.38 -9.73
CA VAL A 60 11.13 -5.01 -10.02
C VAL A 60 12.35 -4.64 -9.17
N TRP A 61 12.39 -5.04 -7.89
CA TRP A 61 13.56 -4.80 -7.04
C TRP A 61 14.83 -5.42 -7.63
N ARG A 62 14.74 -6.66 -8.12
CA ARG A 62 15.88 -7.38 -8.68
C ARG A 62 16.27 -6.81 -10.04
N GLU A 63 15.30 -6.69 -10.93
CA GLU A 63 15.52 -6.38 -12.36
C GLU A 63 15.92 -4.93 -12.60
N ARG A 64 15.33 -3.98 -11.87
CA ARG A 64 15.54 -2.55 -12.13
C ARG A 64 16.49 -1.88 -11.14
N PHE A 65 16.58 -2.41 -9.92
CA PHE A 65 17.32 -1.75 -8.83
C PHE A 65 18.49 -2.59 -8.29
N ASN A 66 18.71 -3.80 -8.81
CA ASN A 66 19.72 -4.73 -8.31
C ASN A 66 19.62 -4.97 -6.79
N ARG A 67 18.39 -5.04 -6.27
CA ARG A 67 18.06 -5.27 -4.86
C ARG A 67 17.24 -6.54 -4.72
N THR A 68 17.37 -7.24 -3.60
CA THR A 68 16.60 -8.47 -3.34
C THR A 68 15.78 -8.32 -2.07
N VAL A 69 14.51 -8.73 -2.13
CA VAL A 69 13.65 -8.81 -0.95
C VAL A 69 14.18 -9.91 -0.03
N MET A 70 14.45 -9.56 1.23
CA MET A 70 15.01 -10.48 2.21
C MET A 70 14.00 -11.55 2.63
N ARG A 71 14.50 -12.73 2.98
CA ARG A 71 13.69 -13.83 3.52
C ARG A 71 12.94 -13.35 4.78
N GLY A 72 11.65 -13.65 4.85
CA GLY A 72 10.79 -13.29 5.99
C GLY A 72 10.02 -11.98 5.81
N GLN A 73 10.33 -11.17 4.79
CA GLN A 73 9.53 -10.01 4.44
C GLN A 73 8.13 -10.42 3.95
N ARG A 74 7.13 -9.58 4.26
CA ARG A 74 5.74 -9.78 3.84
C ARG A 74 5.35 -8.68 2.86
N GLY A 75 4.70 -9.06 1.76
CA GLY A 75 4.20 -8.11 0.77
C GLY A 75 3.00 -7.29 1.28
N ILE A 76 2.73 -6.19 0.60
CA ILE A 76 1.53 -5.37 0.80
C ILE A 76 0.46 -5.88 -0.18
N PRO A 77 -0.74 -6.23 0.30
CA PRO A 77 -1.79 -6.77 -0.57
C PRO A 77 -2.39 -5.68 -1.45
N ILE A 78 -2.55 -5.96 -2.74
CA ILE A 78 -3.22 -5.07 -3.69
C ILE A 78 -4.31 -5.86 -4.44
N ILE A 79 -5.35 -5.16 -4.90
CA ILE A 79 -6.33 -5.76 -5.80
C ILE A 79 -5.84 -5.60 -7.22
N ASN A 80 -5.57 -6.71 -7.89
CA ASN A 80 -5.21 -6.70 -9.29
C ASN A 80 -6.48 -6.57 -10.14
N SER A 81 -6.89 -5.34 -10.44
CA SER A 81 -7.83 -5.07 -11.53
C SER A 81 -6.98 -4.88 -12.78
N THR A 82 -7.06 -5.80 -13.74
CA THR A 82 -6.23 -5.84 -14.94
C THR A 82 -5.94 -4.44 -15.49
N SER A 83 -4.66 -4.05 -15.53
CA SER A 83 -4.05 -2.79 -15.99
C SER A 83 -3.55 -1.84 -14.89
N THR A 84 -2.53 -2.22 -14.12
CA THR A 84 -1.65 -1.23 -13.46
C THR A 84 -0.23 -1.81 -13.35
N PHE A 85 0.64 -1.32 -14.25
CA PHE A 85 2.10 -1.52 -14.42
C PHE A 85 2.69 -2.93 -14.39
#